data_AF-A0A3E2X1I0-F1
#
_entry.id   AF-A0A3E2X1I0-F1
#
_cell.length_a   1.000
_cell.length_b   1.000
_cell.length_c   1.000
_cell.angle_alpha   90.00
_cell.angle_beta   90.00
_cell.angle_gamma   90.00
#
_symmetry.space_group_name_H-M   'P 1'
#
loop_
_entity.id
_entity.type
_entity.pdbx_description
1 polymer ?
#
loop_
_entity_poly.entity_id
_entity_poly.type
_entity_poly.pdbx_seq_one_letter_code
_entity_poly.pdbx_strand_id
1 'polypeptide(L)'
;MWCYEVQKKRRKSMKKRFLSLLSVVSMTVSLFVNPVMAKDVSNYHDVPTNAWYYEYVADVAQKELMTGLNENTFGPTMNLARGQFSTVIYRMSDSPDASYEAIFSDVPDGQFYSLPITWANGNGIVTGYGNGKFGPADSLTREQMVTMLYRYANVNSMDTSTATDYSDFPDAGQVSSFASQAMSWAVGNGIISGDQGRLNPQGNVSRAVCATMISRFTGGPSITPPVIPDTPETGSTYVLNTSTHKFHYPSCRDVNKIAQENYASSDRSRDELIADGYSSCGHCNP
;
A
#
# COMPACT_ATOMS: atom_id res chain seq x y z
N MET A 1 -54.61 10.70 52.97
CA MET A 1 -53.25 10.61 52.39
C MET A 1 -53.04 9.17 51.92
N TRP A 2 -52.54 8.86 50.72
CA TRP A 2 -51.24 9.24 50.09
C TRP A 2 -50.04 8.72 50.92
N CYS A 3 -49.01 8.02 50.42
CA CYS A 3 -48.65 7.39 49.13
C CYS A 3 -47.56 6.31 49.47
N TYR A 4 -47.10 5.33 48.67
CA TYR A 4 -47.39 4.76 47.33
C TYR A 4 -46.85 3.27 47.36
N GLU A 5 -47.10 2.31 46.46
CA GLU A 5 -46.93 2.20 44.99
C GLU A 5 -45.44 2.27 44.56
N VAL A 6 -44.81 1.45 43.69
CA VAL A 6 -45.12 0.41 42.66
C VAL A 6 -43.88 -0.57 42.67
N GLN A 7 -43.71 -1.84 42.24
CA GLN A 7 -44.39 -3.13 41.89
C GLN A 7 -43.21 -4.19 41.83
N LYS A 8 -43.27 -5.54 41.75
CA LYS A 8 -44.21 -6.63 42.10
C LYS A 8 -43.54 -8.02 41.86
N LYS A 9 -43.43 -8.89 42.88
CA LYS A 9 -42.84 -10.26 42.80
C LYS A 9 -43.58 -11.21 41.82
N ARG A 10 -42.84 -12.19 41.23
CA ARG A 10 -43.22 -13.61 40.96
C ARG A 10 -41.98 -14.35 40.38
N ARG A 11 -41.51 -15.56 40.75
CA ARG A 11 -42.07 -16.82 41.33
C ARG A 11 -43.16 -17.46 40.45
N LYS A 12 -43.13 -18.76 40.10
CA LYS A 12 -42.21 -19.88 40.47
C LYS A 12 -42.30 -21.03 39.43
N SER A 13 -41.30 -21.91 39.42
CA SER A 13 -41.18 -23.20 38.71
C SER A 13 -42.46 -24.04 38.47
N MET A 14 -42.53 -24.72 37.31
CA MET A 14 -42.95 -26.12 37.23
C MET A 14 -42.23 -26.88 36.09
N LYS A 15 -41.86 -28.15 36.34
CA LYS A 15 -41.45 -29.12 35.30
C LYS A 15 -42.64 -30.03 34.95
N LYS A 16 -42.90 -30.26 33.66
CA LYS A 16 -43.57 -31.49 33.17
C LYS A 16 -42.88 -31.97 31.90
N ARG A 17 -42.81 -33.29 31.73
CA ARG A 17 -42.22 -33.97 30.57
C ARG A 17 -43.24 -34.06 29.43
N PHE A 18 -42.77 -33.90 28.21
CA PHE A 18 -43.32 -34.59 27.04
C PHE A 18 -42.15 -35.23 26.29
N LEU A 19 -42.29 -36.51 25.91
CA LEU A 19 -41.43 -37.09 24.90
C LEU A 19 -42.02 -36.73 23.54
N SER A 20 -41.18 -36.23 22.64
CA SER A 20 -41.47 -36.12 21.22
C SER A 20 -40.26 -36.64 20.46
N LEU A 21 -40.46 -37.69 19.67
CA LEU A 21 -39.45 -38.23 18.76
C LEU A 21 -39.46 -37.39 17.49
N LEU A 22 -38.64 -36.35 17.48
CA LEU A 22 -38.29 -35.59 16.28
C LEU A 22 -36.88 -35.99 15.87
N SER A 23 -36.76 -36.66 14.72
CA SER A 23 -35.48 -37.08 14.17
C SER A 23 -34.59 -35.87 13.94
N VAL A 24 -33.44 -35.82 14.62
CA VAL A 24 -32.38 -34.86 14.31
C VAL A 24 -31.76 -35.30 12.99
N VAL A 25 -32.35 -34.84 11.89
CA VAL A 25 -31.68 -34.81 10.58
C VAL A 25 -30.57 -33.79 10.73
N SER A 26 -29.41 -34.27 11.16
CA SER A 26 -28.16 -33.50 11.19
C SER A 26 -27.74 -33.24 9.76
N MET A 27 -28.42 -32.30 9.09
CA MET A 27 -28.06 -31.79 7.79
C MET A 27 -26.75 -31.01 7.94
N THR A 28 -25.65 -31.74 7.94
CA THR A 28 -24.31 -31.20 7.77
C THR A 28 -24.29 -30.58 6.39
N VAL A 29 -24.59 -29.28 6.34
CA VAL A 29 -24.19 -28.43 5.23
C VAL A 29 -22.67 -28.45 5.26
N SER A 30 -22.08 -29.41 4.55
CA SER A 30 -20.69 -29.39 4.18
C SER A 30 -20.51 -28.10 3.40
N LEU A 31 -20.02 -27.07 4.09
CA LEU A 31 -19.45 -25.91 3.44
C LEU A 31 -18.25 -26.43 2.68
N PHE A 32 -18.50 -26.83 1.43
CA PHE A 32 -17.53 -26.74 0.37
C PHE A 32 -17.24 -25.25 0.20
N VAL A 33 -16.40 -24.74 1.11
CA VAL A 33 -15.45 -23.70 0.78
C VAL A 33 -14.68 -24.24 -0.41
N ASN A 34 -15.18 -23.93 -1.61
CA ASN A 34 -14.33 -23.91 -2.78
C ASN A 34 -13.14 -23.05 -2.36
N PRO A 35 -11.91 -23.57 -2.34
CA PRO A 35 -10.78 -22.68 -2.14
C PRO A 35 -10.86 -21.65 -3.26
N VAL A 36 -11.05 -20.38 -2.88
CA VAL A 36 -10.72 -19.30 -3.80
C VAL A 36 -9.24 -19.53 -4.07
N MET A 37 -8.93 -19.94 -5.30
CA MET A 37 -7.59 -20.39 -5.65
C MET A 37 -6.70 -19.16 -5.62
N ALA A 38 -6.06 -18.93 -4.48
CA ALA A 38 -5.26 -17.76 -4.16
C ALA A 38 -4.39 -17.41 -5.38
N LYS A 39 -4.68 -16.27 -6.00
CA LYS A 39 -4.38 -16.09 -7.41
C LYS A 39 -2.87 -16.03 -7.64
N ASP A 40 -2.33 -17.12 -8.15
CA ASP A 40 -0.90 -17.27 -8.38
C ASP A 40 -0.36 -16.11 -9.22
N VAL A 41 0.68 -15.47 -8.69
CA VAL A 41 1.39 -14.35 -9.30
C VAL A 41 1.94 -14.71 -10.69
N SER A 42 2.24 -15.99 -10.95
CA SER A 42 2.73 -16.49 -12.23
C SER A 42 1.77 -16.23 -13.41
N ASN A 43 0.48 -16.00 -13.13
CA ASN A 43 -0.51 -15.63 -14.15
C ASN A 43 -0.31 -14.23 -14.72
N TYR A 44 0.39 -13.33 -13.99
CA TYR A 44 0.61 -11.95 -14.38
C TYR A 44 1.85 -11.81 -15.29
N HIS A 45 1.63 -11.65 -16.60
CA HIS A 45 2.72 -11.55 -17.58
C HIS A 45 3.58 -10.28 -17.42
N ASP A 46 3.11 -9.30 -16.65
CA ASP A 46 3.79 -8.06 -16.32
C ASP A 46 4.45 -8.06 -14.92
N VAL A 47 4.51 -9.21 -14.25
CA VAL A 47 5.17 -9.39 -12.94
C VAL A 47 6.26 -10.48 -13.05
N PRO A 48 7.40 -10.20 -13.70
CA PRO A 48 8.46 -11.19 -13.88
C PRO A 48 9.19 -11.49 -12.56
N THR A 49 9.69 -12.71 -12.42
CA THR A 49 10.31 -13.25 -11.17
C THR A 49 11.56 -12.51 -10.70
N ASN A 50 12.18 -11.70 -11.55
CA ASN A 50 13.33 -10.86 -11.22
C ASN A 50 12.97 -9.39 -10.93
N ALA A 51 11.68 -9.02 -10.94
CA ALA A 51 11.26 -7.67 -10.56
C ALA A 51 11.44 -7.42 -9.05
N TRP A 52 11.93 -6.24 -8.68
CA TRP A 52 12.11 -5.84 -7.26
C TRP A 52 10.81 -5.90 -6.44
N TYR A 53 9.65 -5.86 -7.10
CA TYR A 53 8.32 -5.95 -6.49
C TYR A 53 7.70 -7.35 -6.52
N TYR A 54 8.35 -8.37 -7.11
CA TYR A 54 7.75 -9.69 -7.35
C TYR A 54 7.20 -10.33 -6.06
N GLU A 55 8.05 -10.51 -5.05
CA GLU A 55 7.68 -11.11 -3.76
C GLU A 55 6.57 -10.34 -3.04
N TYR A 56 6.63 -9.00 -3.08
CA TYR A 56 5.62 -8.15 -2.47
C TYR A 56 4.26 -8.24 -3.18
N VAL A 57 4.25 -8.35 -4.52
CA VAL A 57 3.03 -8.56 -5.32
C VAL A 57 2.48 -9.97 -5.10
N ALA A 58 3.35 -10.98 -4.97
CA ALA A 58 2.96 -12.35 -4.64
C ALA A 58 2.27 -12.42 -3.26
N ASP A 59 2.85 -11.80 -2.23
CA ASP A 59 2.30 -11.75 -0.88
C ASP A 59 0.91 -11.09 -0.83
N VAL A 60 0.73 -9.91 -1.44
CA VAL A 60 -0.59 -9.22 -1.43
C VAL A 60 -1.63 -9.85 -2.36
N ALA A 61 -1.20 -10.67 -3.34
CA ALA A 61 -2.11 -11.47 -4.17
C ALA A 61 -2.53 -12.77 -3.48
N GLN A 62 -1.60 -13.44 -2.79
CA GLN A 62 -1.88 -14.64 -1.98
C GLN A 62 -2.80 -14.32 -0.79
N LYS A 63 -2.62 -13.16 -0.16
CA LYS A 63 -3.51 -12.60 0.88
C LYS A 63 -4.80 -11.99 0.32
N GLU A 64 -5.03 -12.03 -1.00
CA GLU A 64 -6.16 -11.45 -1.76
C GLU A 64 -6.39 -9.91 -1.61
N LEU A 65 -5.54 -9.22 -0.84
CA LEU A 65 -5.62 -7.78 -0.57
C LEU A 65 -5.58 -6.96 -1.87
N MET A 66 -4.66 -7.30 -2.78
CA MET A 66 -4.55 -6.66 -4.09
C MET A 66 -4.80 -7.67 -5.23
N THR A 67 -5.76 -7.32 -6.07
CA THR A 67 -6.08 -8.05 -7.31
C THR A 67 -5.51 -7.31 -8.51
N GLY A 68 -5.13 -8.05 -9.56
CA GLY A 68 -4.75 -7.47 -10.85
C GLY A 68 -5.90 -6.72 -11.55
N LEU A 69 -5.58 -6.11 -12.69
CA LEU A 69 -6.52 -5.35 -13.51
C LEU A 69 -7.43 -6.27 -14.35
N ASN A 70 -6.93 -7.46 -14.66
CA ASN A 70 -7.64 -8.55 -15.35
C ASN A 70 -7.03 -9.90 -14.91
N GLU A 71 -7.28 -10.98 -15.65
CA GLU A 71 -6.75 -12.30 -15.36
C GLU A 71 -5.22 -12.39 -15.46
N ASN A 72 -4.58 -11.72 -16.43
CA ASN A 72 -3.15 -11.86 -16.76
C ASN A 72 -2.30 -10.58 -16.62
N THR A 73 -2.85 -9.50 -16.07
CA THR A 73 -2.16 -8.20 -15.91
C THR A 73 -2.34 -7.64 -14.50
N PHE A 74 -1.25 -7.36 -13.79
CA PHE A 74 -1.28 -6.69 -12.48
C PHE A 74 -1.25 -5.16 -12.58
N GLY A 75 -0.60 -4.61 -13.61
CA GLY A 75 -0.35 -3.18 -13.82
C GLY A 75 0.60 -2.55 -12.78
N PRO A 76 1.79 -3.11 -12.50
CA PRO A 76 2.64 -2.68 -11.39
C PRO A 76 3.10 -1.21 -11.47
N THR A 77 3.31 -0.70 -12.68
CA THR A 77 3.77 0.67 -12.97
C THR A 77 2.65 1.70 -12.98
N MET A 78 1.38 1.29 -13.04
CA MET A 78 0.24 2.22 -13.05
C MET A 78 0.05 2.88 -11.68
N ASN A 79 -0.30 4.16 -11.68
CA ASN A 79 -0.71 4.87 -10.47
C ASN A 79 -1.91 4.18 -9.81
N LEU A 80 -1.85 4.06 -8.48
CA LEU A 80 -2.94 3.58 -7.65
C LEU A 80 -3.97 4.71 -7.47
N ALA A 81 -5.23 4.41 -7.79
CA ALA A 81 -6.33 5.35 -7.54
C ALA A 81 -6.78 5.31 -6.07
N ARG A 82 -7.20 6.45 -5.50
CA ARG A 82 -7.67 6.54 -4.10
C ARG A 82 -8.76 5.51 -3.76
N GLY A 83 -9.72 5.29 -4.66
CA GLY A 83 -10.78 4.30 -4.49
C GLY A 83 -10.28 2.86 -4.50
N GLN A 84 -9.27 2.54 -5.31
CA GLN A 84 -8.60 1.23 -5.25
C GLN A 84 -7.95 1.02 -3.89
N PHE A 85 -7.32 2.05 -3.31
CA PHE A 85 -6.69 1.90 -2.01
C PHE A 85 -7.69 1.70 -0.87
N SER A 86 -8.84 2.36 -0.90
CA SER A 86 -9.95 2.06 0.01
C SER A 86 -10.39 0.59 -0.08
N THR A 87 -10.48 0.02 -1.29
CA THR A 87 -10.76 -1.42 -1.47
C THR A 87 -9.67 -2.32 -0.86
N VAL A 88 -8.39 -1.94 -0.91
CA VAL A 88 -7.31 -2.70 -0.26
C VAL A 88 -7.46 -2.68 1.27
N ILE A 89 -7.70 -1.52 1.88
CA ILE A 89 -7.86 -1.42 3.35
C ILE A 89 -9.12 -2.16 3.84
N TYR A 90 -10.21 -2.12 3.06
CA TYR A 90 -11.42 -2.89 3.34
C TYR A 90 -11.15 -4.41 3.32
N ARG A 91 -10.34 -4.90 2.36
CA ARG A 91 -9.89 -6.30 2.31
C ARG A 91 -8.96 -6.69 3.44
N MET A 92 -8.08 -5.77 3.89
CA MET A 92 -7.27 -5.95 5.10
C MET A 92 -8.09 -6.06 6.39
N SER A 93 -9.41 -5.85 6.31
CA SER A 93 -10.37 -5.96 7.42
C SER A 93 -11.32 -7.15 7.25
N ASP A 94 -10.96 -8.12 6.40
CA ASP A 94 -11.78 -9.26 5.96
C ASP A 94 -13.07 -8.87 5.21
N SER A 95 -13.09 -7.70 4.55
CA SER A 95 -14.20 -7.19 3.73
C SER A 95 -15.57 -7.13 4.46
N PRO A 96 -15.64 -6.46 5.63
CA PRO A 96 -16.72 -6.63 6.60
C PRO A 96 -18.05 -6.04 6.12
N ASP A 97 -19.16 -6.70 6.47
CA ASP A 97 -20.52 -6.33 6.04
C ASP A 97 -20.80 -4.82 6.20
N ALA A 98 -21.04 -4.16 5.07
CA ALA A 98 -21.30 -2.73 4.97
C ALA A 98 -22.51 -2.46 4.07
N SER A 99 -23.27 -1.41 4.39
CA SER A 99 -24.32 -0.86 3.52
C SER A 99 -23.78 0.37 2.81
N TYR A 100 -24.25 0.63 1.59
CA TYR A 100 -23.89 1.84 0.85
C TYR A 100 -24.62 3.07 1.42
N GLU A 101 -23.87 4.17 1.57
CA GLU A 101 -24.40 5.49 1.90
C GLU A 101 -23.81 6.51 0.94
N ALA A 102 -24.65 7.42 0.43
CA ALA A 102 -24.28 8.45 -0.56
C ALA A 102 -23.53 9.65 0.06
N ILE A 103 -22.42 9.35 0.78
CA ILE A 103 -21.60 10.32 1.51
C ILE A 103 -20.87 11.28 0.57
N PHE A 104 -20.47 10.82 -0.61
CA PHE A 104 -19.71 11.59 -1.59
C PHE A 104 -20.42 11.62 -2.95
N SER A 105 -20.56 12.82 -3.52
CA SER A 105 -21.27 13.07 -4.78
C SER A 105 -20.63 12.44 -6.03
N ASP A 106 -19.39 11.97 -5.91
CA ASP A 106 -18.61 11.30 -6.95
C ASP A 106 -18.37 9.80 -6.68
N VAL A 107 -19.01 9.23 -5.65
CA VAL A 107 -18.97 7.80 -5.33
C VAL A 107 -20.40 7.23 -5.47
N PRO A 108 -20.83 6.85 -6.68
CA PRO A 108 -22.14 6.23 -6.88
C PRO A 108 -22.18 4.80 -6.30
N ASP A 109 -23.37 4.24 -6.17
CA ASP A 109 -23.58 2.85 -5.72
C ASP A 109 -23.07 1.83 -6.77
N GLY A 110 -22.92 0.58 -6.34
CA GLY A 110 -22.59 -0.57 -7.20
C GLY A 110 -21.17 -0.61 -7.76
N GLN A 111 -20.28 0.32 -7.39
CA GLN A 111 -18.87 0.28 -7.78
C GLN A 111 -18.07 -0.57 -6.80
N PHE A 112 -16.97 -1.18 -7.28
CA PHE A 112 -16.07 -2.00 -6.45
C PHE A 112 -15.42 -1.23 -5.27
N TYR A 113 -15.50 0.09 -5.28
CA TYR A 113 -15.02 1.00 -4.24
C TYR A 113 -16.13 1.62 -3.39
N SER A 114 -17.42 1.46 -3.71
CA SER A 114 -18.52 2.14 -3.00
C SER A 114 -18.59 1.71 -1.54
N LEU A 115 -18.78 0.42 -1.27
CA LEU A 115 -18.81 -0.14 0.09
C LEU A 115 -17.47 0.08 0.83
N PRO A 116 -16.29 -0.17 0.22
CA PRO A 116 -15.01 0.17 0.83
C PRO A 116 -14.85 1.64 1.25
N ILE A 117 -15.28 2.60 0.43
CA ILE A 117 -15.20 4.04 0.78
C ILE A 117 -16.20 4.39 1.88
N THR A 118 -17.45 3.91 1.79
CA THR A 118 -18.47 4.13 2.85
C THR A 118 -17.98 3.57 4.19
N TRP A 119 -17.55 2.30 4.24
CA TRP A 119 -17.03 1.67 5.45
C TRP A 119 -15.79 2.39 5.98
N ALA A 120 -14.81 2.68 5.13
CA ALA A 120 -13.56 3.29 5.57
C ALA A 120 -13.75 4.76 6.00
N ASN A 121 -14.78 5.46 5.49
CA ASN A 121 -15.12 6.80 5.95
C ASN A 121 -15.89 6.78 7.28
N GLY A 122 -16.85 5.85 7.44
CA GLY A 122 -17.56 5.65 8.70
C GLY A 122 -16.65 5.28 9.87
N ASN A 123 -15.55 4.57 9.58
CA ASN A 123 -14.49 4.26 10.55
C ASN A 123 -13.40 5.35 10.69
N GLY A 124 -13.54 6.51 10.02
CA GLY A 124 -12.58 7.62 10.10
C GLY A 124 -11.22 7.38 9.42
N ILE A 125 -11.04 6.26 8.73
CA ILE A 125 -9.80 5.88 8.05
C ILE A 125 -9.56 6.81 6.85
N VAL A 126 -10.59 7.05 6.05
CA VAL A 126 -10.49 7.87 4.82
C VAL A 126 -11.38 9.11 4.88
N THR A 127 -10.92 10.18 4.22
CA THR A 127 -11.60 11.47 4.17
C THR A 127 -11.65 11.98 2.73
N GLY A 128 -12.78 12.55 2.33
CA GLY A 128 -12.90 13.31 1.08
C GLY A 128 -12.29 14.71 1.17
N TYR A 129 -12.40 15.49 0.10
CA TYR A 129 -11.76 16.81 -0.04
C TYR A 129 -12.53 17.98 0.61
N GLY A 130 -13.47 17.70 1.53
CA GLY A 130 -14.32 18.71 2.20
C GLY A 130 -15.39 19.39 1.33
N ASN A 131 -15.33 19.23 0.01
CA ASN A 131 -16.27 19.78 -0.98
C ASN A 131 -17.39 18.79 -1.40
N GLY A 132 -17.65 17.75 -0.60
CA GLY A 132 -18.61 16.69 -0.93
C GLY A 132 -18.13 15.67 -1.97
N LYS A 133 -16.82 15.58 -2.23
CA LYS A 133 -16.19 14.58 -3.12
C LYS A 133 -15.08 13.78 -2.43
N PHE A 134 -14.85 12.56 -2.91
CA PHE A 134 -13.78 11.68 -2.46
C PHE A 134 -12.57 11.61 -3.42
N GLY A 135 -12.81 11.77 -4.72
CA GLY A 135 -11.81 11.56 -5.76
C GLY A 135 -11.44 10.09 -6.01
N PRO A 136 -12.40 9.16 -6.22
CA PRO A 136 -12.12 7.72 -6.26
C PRO A 136 -11.17 7.29 -7.40
N ALA A 137 -11.12 8.07 -8.49
CA ALA A 137 -10.25 7.84 -9.64
C ALA A 137 -8.91 8.62 -9.57
N ASP A 138 -8.74 9.54 -8.63
CA ASP A 138 -7.53 10.38 -8.56
C ASP A 138 -6.34 9.55 -8.06
N SER A 139 -5.14 9.87 -8.54
CA SER A 139 -3.90 9.21 -8.08
C SER A 139 -3.63 9.53 -6.60
N LEU A 140 -3.27 8.51 -5.82
CA LEU A 140 -2.93 8.64 -4.41
C LEU A 140 -1.46 9.02 -4.24
N THR A 141 -1.15 10.08 -3.49
CA THR A 141 0.25 10.41 -3.14
C THR A 141 0.74 9.54 -1.98
N ARG A 142 2.07 9.35 -1.87
CA ARG A 142 2.70 8.53 -0.83
C ARG A 142 2.35 9.01 0.59
N GLU A 143 2.30 10.33 0.82
CA GLU A 143 1.90 10.87 2.12
C GLU A 143 0.42 10.63 2.46
N GLN A 144 -0.49 10.67 1.46
CA GLN A 144 -1.89 10.33 1.66
C GLN A 144 -2.05 8.83 1.97
N MET A 145 -1.29 7.97 1.28
CA MET A 145 -1.30 6.52 1.51
C MET A 145 -0.90 6.17 2.95
N VAL A 146 0.22 6.69 3.47
CA VAL A 146 0.61 6.42 4.86
C VAL A 146 -0.33 7.08 5.87
N THR A 147 -0.93 8.23 5.55
CA THR A 147 -1.95 8.85 6.41
C THR A 147 -3.18 7.95 6.55
N MET A 148 -3.63 7.30 5.48
CA MET A 148 -4.75 6.35 5.52
C MET A 148 -4.35 5.06 6.29
N LEU A 149 -3.13 4.55 6.10
CA LEU A 149 -2.63 3.40 6.88
C LEU A 149 -2.47 3.71 8.38
N TYR A 150 -1.98 4.90 8.73
CA TYR A 150 -1.82 5.32 10.12
C TYR A 150 -3.18 5.41 10.82
N ARG A 151 -4.20 5.94 10.14
CA ARG A 151 -5.57 5.96 10.67
C ARG A 151 -6.13 4.54 10.82
N TYR A 152 -5.94 3.67 9.84
CA TYR A 152 -6.32 2.25 9.92
C TYR A 152 -5.67 1.54 11.12
N ALA A 153 -4.36 1.73 11.33
CA ALA A 153 -3.63 1.15 12.46
C ALA A 153 -4.20 1.63 13.81
N ASN A 154 -4.44 2.94 13.97
CA ASN A 154 -5.07 3.50 15.17
C ASN A 154 -6.48 2.96 15.41
N VAL A 155 -7.33 2.87 14.37
CA VAL A 155 -8.70 2.32 14.47
C VAL A 155 -8.69 0.86 14.93
N ASN A 156 -7.73 0.07 14.47
CA ASN A 156 -7.56 -1.33 14.87
C ASN A 156 -6.74 -1.52 16.17
N SER A 157 -6.45 -0.44 16.91
CA SER A 157 -5.67 -0.47 18.15
C SER A 157 -4.28 -1.12 18.02
N MET A 158 -3.68 -1.00 16.84
CA MET A 158 -2.30 -1.43 16.56
C MET A 158 -1.29 -0.45 17.17
N ASP A 159 -0.03 -0.85 17.30
CA ASP A 159 1.02 0.04 17.81
C ASP A 159 1.33 1.17 16.81
N THR A 160 0.99 2.39 17.22
CA THR A 160 1.23 3.63 16.49
C THR A 160 2.20 4.57 17.22
N SER A 161 2.90 4.05 18.24
CA SER A 161 3.88 4.78 19.07
C SER A 161 5.30 4.79 18.49
N THR A 162 5.67 3.75 17.73
CA THR A 162 6.93 3.72 16.95
C THR A 162 6.98 4.92 16.01
N ALA A 163 8.02 5.74 16.17
CA ALA A 163 8.26 6.96 15.40
C ALA A 163 9.77 7.15 15.21
N THR A 164 10.17 7.61 14.03
CA THR A 164 11.56 7.91 13.67
C THR A 164 11.65 9.28 13.03
N ASP A 165 12.68 10.05 13.36
CA ASP A 165 12.93 11.32 12.67
C ASP A 165 13.35 11.02 11.22
N TYR A 166 12.74 11.75 10.29
CA TYR A 166 12.99 11.65 8.86
C TYR A 166 13.63 12.92 8.29
N SER A 167 14.09 13.85 9.15
CA SER A 167 14.69 15.13 8.77
C SER A 167 15.92 15.00 7.86
N ASP A 168 16.67 13.89 7.96
CA ASP A 168 17.82 13.56 7.10
C ASP A 168 17.44 13.31 5.62
N PHE A 169 16.16 13.02 5.31
CA PHE A 169 15.73 12.82 3.92
C PHE A 169 15.73 14.16 3.15
N PRO A 170 16.35 14.27 1.95
CA PRO A 170 16.50 15.55 1.23
C PRO A 170 15.20 16.21 0.72
N ASP A 171 14.05 15.59 0.97
CA ASP A 171 12.70 16.08 0.67
C ASP A 171 11.76 16.01 1.89
N ALA A 172 12.28 15.86 3.12
CA ALA A 172 11.51 15.88 4.36
C ALA A 172 10.63 17.13 4.50
N GLY A 173 11.11 18.28 4.02
CA GLY A 173 10.36 19.54 3.96
C GLY A 173 9.20 19.59 2.97
N GLN A 174 8.97 18.52 2.19
CA GLN A 174 7.81 18.37 1.30
C GLN A 174 6.69 17.52 1.92
N VAL A 175 6.87 17.01 3.15
CA VAL A 175 5.83 16.30 3.90
C VAL A 175 4.84 17.30 4.46
N SER A 176 3.57 17.17 4.09
CA SER A 176 2.48 18.01 4.62
C SER A 176 2.32 17.83 6.12
N SER A 177 1.95 18.89 6.83
CA SER A 177 1.74 18.88 8.29
C SER A 177 0.74 17.81 8.75
N PHE A 178 -0.32 17.54 7.97
CA PHE A 178 -1.30 16.48 8.27
C PHE A 178 -0.72 15.06 8.20
N ALA A 179 0.37 14.87 7.46
CA ALA A 179 0.99 13.57 7.20
C ALA A 179 2.25 13.32 8.05
N SER A 180 2.83 14.35 8.69
CA SER A 180 4.11 14.28 9.40
C SER A 180 4.18 13.12 10.41
N GLN A 181 3.17 12.98 11.28
CA GLN A 181 3.12 11.88 12.26
C GLN A 181 3.03 10.50 11.58
N ALA A 182 2.20 10.38 10.55
CA ALA A 182 2.04 9.14 9.77
C ALA A 182 3.31 8.78 8.99
N MET A 183 4.06 9.76 8.51
CA MET A 183 5.35 9.58 7.83
C MET A 183 6.42 9.10 8.81
N SER A 184 6.53 9.72 9.99
CA SER A 184 7.46 9.32 11.05
C SER A 184 7.21 7.88 11.53
N TRP A 185 5.94 7.50 11.68
CA TRP A 185 5.54 6.13 11.98
C TRP A 185 5.83 5.16 10.82
N ALA A 186 5.54 5.55 9.57
CA ALA A 186 5.78 4.69 8.41
C ALA A 186 7.27 4.44 8.14
N VAL A 187 8.14 5.41 8.42
CA VAL A 187 9.61 5.25 8.39
C VAL A 187 10.07 4.36 9.54
N GLY A 188 9.62 4.64 10.78
CA GLY A 188 10.06 3.87 11.95
C GLY A 188 9.64 2.40 11.96
N ASN A 189 8.53 2.05 11.30
CA ASN A 189 8.09 0.66 11.09
C ASN A 189 8.60 0.05 9.77
N GLY A 190 9.48 0.73 9.02
CA GLY A 190 10.05 0.23 7.75
C GLY A 190 9.06 0.12 6.58
N ILE A 191 7.79 0.50 6.76
CA ILE A 191 6.75 0.56 5.73
C ILE A 191 7.24 1.44 4.57
N ILE A 192 7.88 2.58 4.89
CA ILE A 192 8.70 3.37 3.98
C ILE A 192 10.18 3.17 4.33
N SER A 193 10.95 2.68 3.36
CA SER A 193 12.42 2.55 3.41
C SER A 193 13.15 3.66 2.63
N GLY A 194 12.43 4.70 2.21
CA GLY A 194 12.86 5.62 1.16
C GLY A 194 12.77 5.06 -0.26
N ASP A 195 13.01 5.95 -1.22
CA ASP A 195 12.96 5.79 -2.68
C ASP A 195 14.12 6.62 -3.26
N GLN A 196 15.19 5.97 -3.76
CA GLN A 196 16.48 6.62 -4.11
C GLN A 196 17.00 7.62 -3.05
N GLY A 197 16.87 7.29 -1.75
CA GLY A 197 17.26 8.16 -0.64
C GLY A 197 16.30 9.32 -0.34
N ARG A 198 15.08 9.31 -0.88
CA ARG A 198 14.01 10.30 -0.68
C ARG A 198 12.77 9.69 -0.04
N LEU A 199 11.94 10.49 0.62
CA LEU A 199 10.61 10.05 1.08
C LEU A 199 9.59 10.02 -0.07
N ASN A 200 9.75 10.92 -1.04
CA ASN A 200 8.87 11.15 -2.18
C ASN A 200 7.40 11.41 -1.76
N PRO A 201 7.10 12.30 -0.80
CA PRO A 201 5.79 12.38 -0.13
C PRO A 201 4.66 12.83 -1.07
N GLN A 202 4.97 13.76 -1.98
CA GLN A 202 4.05 14.28 -3.00
C GLN A 202 3.98 13.38 -4.25
N GLY A 203 4.86 12.37 -4.36
CA GLY A 203 4.86 11.43 -5.48
C GLY A 203 3.65 10.51 -5.47
N ASN A 204 3.12 10.21 -6.66
CA ASN A 204 2.04 9.24 -6.83
C ASN A 204 2.54 7.81 -6.54
N VAL A 205 1.73 7.05 -5.82
CA VAL A 205 1.96 5.62 -5.54
C VAL A 205 1.67 4.81 -6.80
N SER A 206 2.62 4.00 -7.26
CA SER A 206 2.33 2.94 -8.24
C SER A 206 1.76 1.69 -7.56
N ARG A 207 1.08 0.81 -8.30
CA ARG A 207 0.52 -0.43 -7.74
C ARG A 207 1.59 -1.37 -7.17
N ALA A 208 2.83 -1.37 -7.69
CA ALA A 208 3.97 -2.07 -7.11
C ALA A 208 4.44 -1.46 -5.77
N VAL A 209 4.50 -0.12 -5.68
CA VAL A 209 4.82 0.58 -4.41
C VAL A 209 3.73 0.33 -3.37
N CYS A 210 2.46 0.27 -3.80
CA CYS A 210 1.34 -0.11 -2.95
C CYS A 210 1.50 -1.54 -2.39
N ALA A 211 1.73 -2.53 -3.26
CA ALA A 211 1.95 -3.92 -2.85
C ALA A 211 3.11 -4.03 -1.84
N THR A 212 4.21 -3.31 -2.11
CA THR A 212 5.39 -3.25 -1.22
C THR A 212 5.05 -2.72 0.17
N MET A 213 4.37 -1.58 0.26
CA MET A 213 4.02 -0.96 1.53
C MET A 213 2.98 -1.79 2.31
N ILE A 214 2.02 -2.42 1.63
CA ILE A 214 0.99 -3.27 2.25
C ILE A 214 1.57 -4.62 2.69
N SER A 215 2.46 -5.22 1.91
CA SER A 215 3.17 -6.44 2.30
C SER A 215 3.97 -6.22 3.58
N ARG A 216 4.79 -5.16 3.65
CA ARG A 216 5.55 -4.78 4.85
C ARG A 216 4.64 -4.50 6.05
N PHE A 217 3.58 -3.73 5.86
CA PHE A 217 2.61 -3.42 6.93
C PHE A 217 1.89 -4.67 7.47
N THR A 218 1.59 -5.65 6.61
CA THR A 218 0.88 -6.89 6.99
C THR A 218 1.82 -8.04 7.38
N GLY A 219 3.08 -7.76 7.75
CA GLY A 219 4.04 -8.79 8.15
C GLY A 219 4.31 -9.84 7.06
N GLY A 220 4.26 -9.42 5.80
CA GLY A 220 4.72 -10.20 4.64
C GLY A 220 6.22 -10.49 4.70
N PRO A 221 6.80 -11.10 3.65
CA PRO A 221 8.18 -11.56 3.68
C PRO A 221 9.15 -10.44 4.07
N SER A 222 9.85 -10.64 5.19
CA SER A 222 11.03 -9.86 5.59
C SER A 222 12.24 -10.22 4.71
N ILE A 223 12.03 -10.20 3.39
CA ILE A 223 13.12 -9.80 2.51
C ILE A 223 13.58 -8.42 3.03
N THR A 224 14.89 -8.29 3.26
CA THR A 224 15.52 -6.98 3.05
C THR A 224 14.94 -6.44 1.74
N PRO A 225 14.49 -5.16 1.67
CA PRO A 225 14.31 -4.54 0.37
C PRO A 225 15.55 -4.90 -0.44
N PRO A 226 15.44 -5.38 -1.70
CA PRO A 226 16.64 -5.60 -2.48
C PRO A 226 17.43 -4.31 -2.37
N VAL A 227 18.65 -4.38 -1.82
CA VAL A 227 19.60 -3.26 -1.84
C VAL A 227 19.58 -2.84 -3.30
N ILE A 228 18.97 -1.69 -3.61
CA ILE A 228 18.70 -1.29 -5.00
C ILE A 228 20.05 -1.42 -5.68
N PRO A 229 20.25 -2.40 -6.56
CA PRO A 229 21.62 -2.79 -6.82
C PRO A 229 22.24 -1.69 -7.64
N ASP A 230 23.22 -0.99 -7.06
CA ASP A 230 24.12 -0.12 -7.81
C ASP A 230 25.07 -1.00 -8.67
N THR A 231 25.00 -2.34 -8.55
CA THR A 231 25.36 -3.29 -9.62
C THR A 231 24.32 -3.23 -10.76
N PRO A 232 24.71 -3.05 -12.03
CA PRO A 232 23.78 -2.60 -13.07
C PRO A 232 22.74 -3.65 -13.50
N GLU A 233 21.77 -3.27 -14.37
CA GLU A 233 21.25 -4.27 -15.31
C GLU A 233 22.48 -4.77 -16.08
N THR A 234 22.72 -6.08 -16.19
CA THR A 234 23.98 -6.58 -16.77
C THR A 234 24.07 -6.23 -18.26
N GLY A 235 24.63 -5.05 -18.57
CA GLY A 235 24.56 -4.38 -19.86
C GLY A 235 24.34 -2.84 -19.82
N SER A 236 24.02 -2.22 -18.68
CA SER A 236 23.83 -0.76 -18.58
C SER A 236 25.16 0.02 -18.56
N THR A 237 25.78 0.22 -19.73
CA THR A 237 26.96 1.09 -19.86
C THR A 237 26.64 2.53 -19.42
N TYR A 238 27.32 3.05 -18.41
CA TYR A 238 27.26 4.47 -18.05
C TYR A 238 28.11 5.34 -18.98
N VAL A 239 27.70 6.59 -19.17
CA VAL A 239 28.54 7.63 -19.79
C VAL A 239 29.15 8.52 -18.73
N LEU A 240 30.47 8.66 -18.74
CA LEU A 240 31.25 9.52 -17.87
C LEU A 240 31.55 10.86 -18.55
N ASN A 241 31.45 11.93 -17.78
CA ASN A 241 32.03 13.23 -18.06
C ASN A 241 33.25 13.40 -17.12
N THR A 242 34.46 13.24 -17.66
CA THR A 242 35.70 13.21 -16.87
C THR A 242 36.08 14.58 -16.31
N SER A 243 35.80 15.69 -17.00
CA SER A 243 36.12 17.04 -16.52
C SER A 243 35.23 17.54 -15.38
N THR A 244 34.02 16.99 -15.23
CA THR A 244 33.10 17.35 -14.12
C THR A 244 32.97 16.26 -13.06
N HIS A 245 33.66 15.12 -13.22
CA HIS A 245 33.53 13.94 -12.36
C HIS A 245 32.04 13.53 -12.20
N LYS A 246 31.36 13.34 -13.33
CA LYS A 246 29.95 12.92 -13.37
C LYS A 246 29.69 11.70 -14.23
N PHE A 247 28.72 10.89 -13.82
CA PHE A 247 28.20 9.78 -14.62
C PHE A 247 26.70 9.97 -14.94
N HIS A 248 26.30 9.40 -16.08
CA HIS A 248 25.04 9.61 -16.77
C HIS A 248 24.52 8.28 -17.34
N TYR A 249 23.20 8.07 -17.35
CA TYR A 249 22.62 7.10 -18.29
C TYR A 249 22.86 7.59 -19.74
N PRO A 250 23.08 6.69 -20.73
CA PRO A 250 23.27 7.08 -22.14
C PRO A 250 22.14 7.92 -22.74
N SER A 251 20.91 7.74 -22.24
CA SER A 251 19.71 8.50 -22.63
C SER A 251 19.64 9.91 -22.05
N CYS A 252 20.59 10.32 -21.20
CA CYS A 252 20.58 11.63 -20.56
C CYS A 252 20.79 12.77 -21.56
N ARG A 253 19.90 13.78 -21.52
CA ARG A 253 19.96 15.01 -22.33
C ARG A 253 21.27 15.81 -22.24
N ASP A 254 22.11 15.55 -21.25
CA ASP A 254 23.40 16.22 -21.05
C ASP A 254 24.58 15.43 -21.63
N VAL A 255 24.41 14.16 -22.01
CA VAL A 255 25.45 13.36 -22.70
C VAL A 255 25.88 14.03 -24.00
N ASN A 256 24.92 14.55 -24.77
CA ASN A 256 25.15 15.33 -25.99
C ASN A 256 25.83 16.70 -25.76
N LYS A 257 26.21 17.04 -24.52
CA LYS A 257 26.94 18.25 -24.12
C LYS A 257 28.32 17.95 -23.55
N ILE A 258 28.68 16.68 -23.38
CA ILE A 258 30.02 16.26 -22.98
C ILE A 258 30.93 16.44 -24.20
N ALA A 259 32.01 17.22 -24.06
CA ALA A 259 32.98 17.37 -25.13
C ALA A 259 33.72 16.03 -25.39
N GLN A 260 34.08 15.76 -26.64
CA GLN A 260 34.57 14.45 -27.11
C GLN A 260 35.75 13.92 -26.27
N GLU A 261 36.66 14.81 -25.89
CA GLU A 261 37.86 14.53 -25.08
C GLU A 261 37.57 14.26 -23.60
N ASN A 262 36.34 14.55 -23.15
CA ASN A 262 35.86 14.33 -21.78
C ASN A 262 34.80 13.22 -21.68
N TYR A 263 34.45 12.58 -22.81
CA TYR A 263 33.49 11.49 -22.89
C TYR A 263 34.20 10.14 -22.68
N ALA A 264 33.68 9.31 -21.78
CA ALA A 264 34.06 7.90 -21.70
C ALA A 264 32.82 7.01 -21.42
N SER A 265 32.89 5.75 -21.83
CA SER A 265 31.93 4.70 -21.46
C SER A 265 32.47 3.87 -20.29
N SER A 266 31.61 3.42 -19.38
CA SER A 266 32.00 2.55 -18.27
C SER A 266 30.91 1.56 -17.90
N ASP A 267 31.22 0.27 -17.93
CA ASP A 267 30.33 -0.82 -17.50
C ASP A 267 30.48 -1.15 -16.00
N ARG A 268 31.13 -0.26 -15.25
CA ARG A 268 31.33 -0.37 -13.80
C ARG A 268 30.03 -0.11 -13.04
N SER A 269 29.91 -0.72 -11.87
CA SER A 269 28.84 -0.40 -10.92
C SER A 269 28.88 1.06 -10.50
N ARG A 270 27.75 1.59 -10.08
CA ARG A 270 27.63 2.96 -9.59
C ARG A 270 28.42 3.17 -8.29
N ASP A 271 28.51 2.16 -7.42
CA ASP A 271 29.38 2.17 -6.24
C ASP A 271 30.87 2.34 -6.61
N GLU A 272 31.36 1.60 -7.62
CA GLU A 272 32.75 1.75 -8.11
C GLU A 272 33.01 3.16 -8.68
N LEU A 273 32.04 3.76 -9.38
CA LEU A 273 32.16 5.12 -9.88
C LEU A 273 32.20 6.16 -8.74
N ILE A 274 31.39 5.97 -7.69
CA ILE A 274 31.38 6.84 -6.51
C ILE A 274 32.68 6.69 -5.70
N ALA A 275 33.21 5.46 -5.56
CA ALA A 275 34.50 5.20 -4.91
C ALA A 275 35.69 5.86 -5.66
N ASP A 276 35.63 5.90 -6.99
CA ASP A 276 36.55 6.65 -7.86
C ASP A 276 36.37 8.18 -7.81
N GLY A 277 35.44 8.69 -7.00
CA GLY A 277 35.18 10.12 -6.85
C GLY A 277 34.36 10.74 -7.98
N TYR A 278 33.53 9.97 -8.69
CA TYR A 278 32.47 10.51 -9.54
C TYR A 278 31.17 10.71 -8.76
N SER A 279 30.29 11.56 -9.29
CA SER A 279 28.99 11.87 -8.72
C SER A 279 27.86 11.70 -9.74
N SER A 280 26.63 11.39 -9.30
CA SER A 280 25.53 11.24 -10.24
C SER A 280 25.21 12.55 -10.97
N CYS A 281 24.73 12.44 -12.22
CA CYS A 281 24.15 13.57 -12.93
C CYS A 281 22.76 13.89 -12.36
N GLY A 282 22.62 15.02 -11.65
CA GLY A 282 21.37 15.45 -11.02
C GLY A 282 20.17 15.71 -11.93
N HIS A 283 20.29 15.55 -13.26
CA HIS A 283 19.17 15.59 -14.19
C HIS A 283 18.61 14.21 -14.58
N CYS A 284 19.43 13.15 -14.55
CA CYS A 284 18.97 11.78 -14.84
C CYS A 284 19.04 10.84 -13.62
N ASN A 285 19.70 11.28 -12.55
CA ASN A 285 19.99 10.55 -11.31
C ASN A 285 20.25 9.04 -11.49
N PRO A 286 21.29 8.70 -12.27
CA PRO A 286 21.75 7.33 -12.47
C PRO A 286 22.46 6.76 -11.23
#